data_AF-A0A934FFW2-F1
#
_entry.id   AF-A0A934FFW2-F1
#
_cell.length_a   1.000
_cell.length_b   1.000
_cell.length_c   1.000
_cell.angle_alpha   90.00
_cell.angle_beta   90.00
_cell.angle_gamma   90.00
#
_symmetry.space_group_name_H-M   'P 1'
#
loop_
_entity.id
_entity.type
_entity.pdbx_description
1 polymer ?
#
loop_
_entity_poly.entity_id
_entity_poly.type
_entity_poly.pdbx_seq_one_letter_code
_entity_poly.pdbx_strand_id
1 'polypeptide(L)'
;MVKNIDPHGGKLINRIVSTEEREALLDKATHYDMKKIQLNSREMSDLDMIAVGAMSPIEGFMCKADYDNVVDNMRLSNGLPWSIPIVLSATKEKIEGLKPGKDVALLDQANEVVAVLHLKEIFHHDKQKESLEVYGTDDAKHPGVDYVCKMGEYLLGGGVSVVNRAKPGNFLAYRLDPVETRELFVKKGWRRVVGFQTRNPVHRAHEYIQKCALEIVDAILLHPLVGETKSDDIPADVRIKSYEILLEKYYPKDR
;
A
#
# COMPACT_ATOMS: atom_id res chain seq x y z
N MET A 1 -10.20 -25.02 15.15
CA MET A 1 -9.34 -24.31 14.19
C MET A 1 -9.14 -22.87 14.67
N VAL A 2 -7.95 -22.31 14.51
CA VAL A 2 -7.71 -20.87 14.75
C VAL A 2 -8.52 -20.08 13.70
N LYS A 3 -9.42 -19.20 14.13
CA LYS A 3 -10.16 -18.30 13.24
C LYS A 3 -9.45 -16.95 13.25
N ASN A 4 -8.98 -16.50 12.08
CA ASN A 4 -8.37 -15.18 11.93
C ASN A 4 -9.45 -14.09 12.03
N ILE A 5 -9.03 -12.89 12.43
CA ILE A 5 -9.85 -11.68 12.28
C ILE A 5 -10.11 -11.48 10.79
N ASP A 6 -11.36 -11.19 10.43
CA ASP A 6 -11.72 -10.94 9.03
C ASP A 6 -10.94 -9.71 8.50
N PRO A 7 -10.49 -9.71 7.24
CA PRO A 7 -9.90 -8.54 6.61
C PRO A 7 -10.83 -7.33 6.69
N HIS A 8 -10.29 -6.12 6.62
CA HIS A 8 -11.11 -4.93 6.59
C HIS A 8 -12.06 -4.97 5.36
N GLY A 9 -13.35 -4.74 5.58
CA GLY A 9 -14.40 -4.98 4.57
C GLY A 9 -14.85 -6.45 4.42
N GLY A 10 -14.36 -7.37 5.28
CA GLY A 10 -14.80 -8.76 5.36
C GLY A 10 -14.14 -9.74 4.38
N LYS A 11 -13.39 -9.24 3.39
CA LYS A 11 -12.72 -10.06 2.37
C LYS A 11 -11.32 -9.52 2.07
N LEU A 12 -10.36 -10.43 1.91
CA LEU A 12 -9.03 -10.09 1.45
C LEU A 12 -9.08 -9.95 -0.08
N ILE A 13 -8.85 -8.75 -0.59
CA ILE A 13 -8.92 -8.43 -2.02
C ILE A 13 -7.52 -8.57 -2.61
N ASN A 14 -7.30 -9.57 -3.46
CA ASN A 14 -6.07 -9.68 -4.24
C ASN A 14 -6.35 -9.18 -5.68
N ARG A 15 -5.44 -8.37 -6.22
CA ARG A 15 -5.53 -7.78 -7.57
C ARG A 15 -4.46 -8.30 -8.53
N ILE A 16 -3.66 -9.29 -8.12
CA ILE A 16 -2.77 -10.04 -9.00
C ILE A 16 -3.63 -10.97 -9.85
N VAL A 17 -3.48 -10.86 -11.16
CA VAL A 17 -4.28 -11.63 -12.12
C VAL A 17 -3.73 -13.05 -12.32
N SER A 18 -4.53 -13.93 -12.94
CA SER A 18 -4.06 -15.27 -13.34
C SER A 18 -3.02 -15.18 -14.46
N THR A 19 -2.29 -16.26 -14.72
CA THR A 19 -1.31 -16.33 -15.81
C THR A 19 -1.94 -16.03 -17.17
N GLU A 20 -3.13 -16.58 -17.44
CA GLU A 20 -3.83 -16.38 -18.72
C GLU A 20 -4.29 -14.92 -18.88
N GLU A 21 -4.86 -14.32 -17.83
CA GLU A 21 -5.27 -12.91 -17.86
C GLU A 21 -4.06 -11.98 -17.97
N ARG A 22 -2.95 -12.31 -17.31
CA ARG A 22 -1.68 -11.58 -17.42
C ARG A 22 -1.21 -11.51 -18.87
N GLU A 23 -1.15 -12.64 -19.57
CA GLU A 23 -0.70 -12.70 -20.96
C GLU A 23 -1.61 -11.86 -21.88
N ALA A 24 -2.92 -11.96 -21.70
CA ALA A 24 -3.88 -11.17 -22.49
C ALA A 24 -3.77 -9.65 -22.23
N LEU A 25 -3.54 -9.23 -20.98
CA LEU A 25 -3.37 -7.82 -20.64
C LEU A 25 -2.03 -7.27 -21.14
N LEU A 26 -0.95 -8.05 -21.10
CA LEU A 26 0.34 -7.65 -21.66
C LEU A 26 0.29 -7.53 -23.18
N ASP A 27 -0.39 -8.45 -23.86
CA ASP A 27 -0.64 -8.37 -25.30
C ASP A 27 -1.40 -7.07 -25.65
N LYS A 28 -2.48 -6.78 -24.91
CA LYS A 28 -3.23 -5.54 -25.04
C LYS A 28 -2.37 -4.29 -24.85
N ALA A 29 -1.56 -4.27 -23.79
CA ALA A 29 -0.70 -3.12 -23.47
C ALA A 29 0.43 -2.90 -24.49
N THR A 30 0.83 -3.95 -25.22
CA THR A 30 1.92 -3.91 -26.20
C THR A 30 1.42 -3.58 -27.60
N HIS A 31 0.33 -4.21 -28.04
CA HIS A 31 -0.10 -4.20 -29.44
C HIS A 31 -1.27 -3.26 -29.74
N TYR A 32 -1.98 -2.76 -28.72
CA TYR A 32 -3.09 -1.84 -28.89
C TYR A 32 -2.63 -0.42 -28.54
N ASP A 33 -3.33 0.57 -29.10
CA ASP A 33 -3.13 1.99 -28.78
C ASP A 33 -3.67 2.30 -27.36
N MET A 34 -2.97 1.76 -26.37
CA MET A 34 -3.27 1.92 -24.95
C MET A 34 -2.39 3.02 -24.38
N LYS A 35 -3.02 4.01 -23.74
CA LYS A 35 -2.28 5.07 -23.04
C LYS A 35 -1.42 4.44 -21.95
N LYS A 36 -0.18 4.91 -21.83
CA LYS A 36 0.79 4.45 -20.84
C LYS A 36 1.08 5.56 -19.84
N ILE A 37 1.04 5.23 -18.56
CA ILE A 37 1.36 6.16 -17.46
C ILE A 37 2.43 5.50 -16.60
N GLN A 38 3.58 6.16 -16.49
CA GLN A 38 4.63 5.75 -15.58
C GLN A 38 4.30 6.18 -14.15
N LEU A 39 4.37 5.23 -13.22
CA LEU A 39 4.11 5.39 -11.79
C LEU A 39 5.34 5.92 -11.07
N ASN A 40 5.15 6.84 -10.14
CA ASN A 40 6.20 7.24 -9.19
C ASN A 40 6.40 6.18 -8.09
N SER A 41 7.40 6.37 -7.23
CA SER A 41 7.74 5.40 -6.18
C SER A 41 6.63 5.18 -5.14
N ARG A 42 5.87 6.22 -4.79
CA ARG A 42 4.72 6.10 -3.88
C ARG A 42 3.56 5.36 -4.56
N GLU A 43 3.21 5.73 -5.78
CA GLU A 43 2.16 5.06 -6.55
C GLU A 43 2.48 3.57 -6.79
N MET A 44 3.77 3.23 -6.99
CA MET A 44 4.24 1.84 -7.04
C MET A 44 4.04 1.10 -5.71
N SER A 45 4.29 1.77 -4.59
CA SER A 45 4.11 1.20 -3.24
C SER A 45 2.62 0.97 -2.94
N ASP A 46 1.77 1.92 -3.33
CA ASP A 46 0.32 1.80 -3.19
C ASP A 46 -0.22 0.68 -4.08
N LEU A 47 0.24 0.59 -5.34
CA LEU A 47 -0.11 -0.51 -6.24
C LEU A 47 0.29 -1.87 -5.65
N ASP A 48 1.48 -2.00 -5.05
CA ASP A 48 1.93 -3.23 -4.41
C ASP A 48 1.03 -3.64 -3.24
N MET A 49 0.64 -2.68 -2.40
CA MET A 49 -0.27 -2.93 -1.27
C MET A 49 -1.68 -3.29 -1.71
N ILE A 50 -2.19 -2.67 -2.78
CA ILE A 50 -3.46 -3.05 -3.42
C ILE A 50 -3.35 -4.46 -4.01
N ALA A 51 -2.23 -4.78 -4.67
CA ALA A 51 -2.02 -6.07 -5.35
C ALA A 51 -2.29 -7.25 -4.41
N VAL A 52 -1.78 -7.18 -3.18
CA VAL A 52 -1.84 -8.31 -2.22
C VAL A 52 -2.96 -8.20 -1.19
N GLY A 53 -3.79 -7.17 -1.29
CA GLY A 53 -4.89 -6.95 -0.37
C GLY A 53 -4.50 -6.40 1.00
N ALA A 54 -3.29 -5.86 1.14
CA ALA A 54 -2.90 -5.12 2.34
C ALA A 54 -3.82 -3.90 2.55
N MET A 55 -4.35 -3.35 1.45
CA MET A 55 -5.32 -2.25 1.45
C MET A 55 -6.79 -2.69 1.29
N SER A 56 -7.15 -3.95 1.57
CA SER A 56 -8.56 -4.38 1.50
C SER A 56 -9.45 -3.42 2.31
N PRO A 57 -10.61 -2.97 1.79
CA PRO A 57 -11.33 -3.46 0.60
C PRO A 57 -10.98 -2.75 -0.72
N ILE A 58 -9.93 -1.93 -0.76
CA ILE A 58 -9.55 -1.17 -1.95
C ILE A 58 -9.15 -2.11 -3.10
N GLU A 59 -9.76 -1.91 -4.28
CA GLU A 59 -9.50 -2.73 -5.48
C GLU A 59 -8.69 -1.99 -6.56
N GLY A 60 -8.28 -0.76 -6.31
CA GLY A 60 -7.59 0.12 -7.24
C GLY A 60 -7.50 1.56 -6.71
N PHE A 61 -7.20 2.51 -7.59
CA PHE A 61 -7.15 3.91 -7.21
C PHE A 61 -8.55 4.50 -7.06
N MET A 62 -8.77 5.31 -6.02
CA MET A 62 -10.08 5.78 -5.62
C MET A 62 -10.78 6.57 -6.73
N CYS A 63 -12.05 6.25 -6.95
CA CYS A 63 -12.98 7.08 -7.71
C CYS A 63 -13.45 8.26 -6.85
N LYS A 64 -14.07 9.26 -7.47
CA LYS A 64 -14.39 10.55 -6.83
C LYS A 64 -15.21 10.39 -5.55
N ALA A 65 -16.20 9.50 -5.54
CA ALA A 65 -17.05 9.29 -4.37
C ALA A 65 -16.29 8.76 -3.15
N ASP A 66 -15.36 7.80 -3.34
CA ASP A 66 -14.52 7.32 -2.25
C ASP A 66 -13.49 8.38 -1.84
N TYR A 67 -12.87 9.05 -2.81
CA TYR A 67 -11.92 10.13 -2.56
C TYR A 67 -12.52 11.25 -1.71
N ASP A 68 -13.63 11.83 -2.16
CA ASP A 68 -14.29 12.95 -1.47
C ASP A 68 -14.67 12.55 -0.04
N ASN A 69 -15.22 11.34 0.15
CA ASN A 69 -15.67 10.91 1.46
C ASN A 69 -14.52 10.52 2.40
N VAL A 70 -13.40 10.04 1.86
CA VAL A 70 -12.18 9.80 2.65
C VAL A 70 -11.60 11.12 3.14
N VAL A 71 -11.50 12.11 2.25
CA VAL A 71 -11.03 13.47 2.59
C VAL A 71 -11.95 14.11 3.63
N ASP A 72 -13.27 14.05 3.44
CA ASP A 72 -14.22 14.78 4.28
C ASP A 72 -14.57 14.07 5.60
N ASN A 73 -14.58 12.73 5.59
CA ASN A 73 -15.19 11.94 6.67
C ASN A 73 -14.34 10.77 7.16
N MET A 74 -13.12 10.59 6.63
CA MET A 74 -12.25 9.44 6.92
C MET A 74 -12.97 8.10 6.74
N ARG A 75 -13.81 8.00 5.70
CA ARG A 75 -14.56 6.80 5.35
C ARG A 75 -14.64 6.61 3.85
N LEU A 76 -14.66 5.37 3.40
CA LEU A 76 -15.08 5.02 2.04
C LEU A 76 -16.56 5.36 1.84
N SER A 77 -17.00 5.49 0.59
CA SER A 77 -18.39 5.81 0.25
C SER A 77 -19.41 4.78 0.77
N ASN A 78 -18.97 3.55 1.02
CA ASN A 78 -19.76 2.49 1.66
C ASN A 78 -19.79 2.56 3.20
N GLY A 79 -19.17 3.57 3.80
CA GLY A 79 -19.15 3.83 5.25
C GLY A 79 -18.00 3.16 6.02
N LEU A 80 -17.18 2.31 5.39
CA LEU A 80 -16.04 1.67 6.05
C LEU A 80 -14.96 2.72 6.42
N PRO A 81 -14.40 2.68 7.64
CA PRO A 81 -13.32 3.58 8.04
C PRO A 81 -12.09 3.51 7.12
N TRP A 82 -11.67 4.67 6.60
CA TRP A 82 -10.46 4.79 5.78
C TRP A 82 -9.99 6.24 5.73
N SER A 83 -8.78 6.55 6.19
CA SER A 83 -8.38 7.93 6.51
C SER A 83 -7.43 8.59 5.51
N ILE A 84 -6.84 7.84 4.56
CA ILE A 84 -5.82 8.37 3.64
C ILE A 84 -6.24 8.06 2.19
N PRO A 85 -6.39 9.06 1.31
CA PRO A 85 -6.72 8.82 -0.09
C PRO A 85 -5.65 7.97 -0.80
N ILE A 86 -6.08 6.95 -1.55
CA ILE A 86 -5.21 6.12 -2.38
C ILE A 86 -5.51 6.44 -3.84
N VAL A 87 -4.65 7.24 -4.47
CA VAL A 87 -4.97 7.93 -5.72
C VAL A 87 -3.80 7.84 -6.71
N LEU A 88 -4.13 7.91 -8.01
CA LEU A 88 -3.16 8.01 -9.10
C LEU A 88 -3.29 9.39 -9.72
N SER A 89 -2.22 10.19 -9.68
CA SER A 89 -2.27 11.55 -10.21
C SER A 89 -1.73 11.64 -11.64
N ALA A 90 -2.28 12.55 -12.42
CA ALA A 90 -1.86 12.81 -13.79
C ALA A 90 -1.96 14.29 -14.13
N THR A 91 -1.04 14.78 -14.94
CA THR A 91 -1.10 16.14 -15.48
C THR A 91 -2.10 16.22 -16.62
N LYS A 92 -2.50 17.44 -17.00
CA LYS A 92 -3.39 17.68 -18.14
C LYS A 92 -2.90 17.00 -19.43
N GLU A 93 -1.60 17.03 -19.68
CA GLU A 93 -0.97 16.43 -20.87
C GLU A 93 -1.05 14.89 -20.82
N LYS A 94 -0.86 14.30 -19.62
CA LYS A 94 -0.96 12.85 -19.44
C LYS A 94 -2.38 12.34 -19.67
N ILE A 95 -3.41 13.12 -19.38
CA ILE A 95 -4.81 12.73 -19.60
C ILE A 95 -5.36 13.12 -20.97
N GLU A 96 -4.60 13.82 -21.81
CA GLU A 96 -5.07 14.22 -23.13
C GLU A 96 -5.45 12.99 -23.99
N GLY A 97 -6.67 13.04 -24.55
CA GLY A 97 -7.27 11.95 -25.33
C GLY A 97 -7.79 10.77 -24.50
N LEU A 98 -7.50 10.73 -23.19
CA LEU A 98 -7.95 9.66 -22.31
C LEU A 98 -9.43 9.86 -21.95
N LYS A 99 -10.18 8.76 -21.94
CA LYS A 99 -11.62 8.76 -21.63
C LYS A 99 -11.96 7.67 -20.61
N PRO A 100 -12.86 7.93 -19.66
CA PRO A 100 -13.48 6.89 -18.84
C PRO A 100 -13.94 5.67 -19.66
N GLY A 101 -13.81 4.48 -19.08
CA GLY A 101 -14.11 3.19 -19.72
C GLY A 101 -12.99 2.64 -20.60
N LYS A 102 -11.82 3.29 -20.66
CA LYS A 102 -10.63 2.78 -21.34
C LYS A 102 -9.64 2.18 -20.35
N ASP A 103 -8.89 1.19 -20.81
CA ASP A 103 -7.76 0.65 -20.06
C ASP A 103 -6.52 1.54 -20.24
N VAL A 104 -5.74 1.65 -19.17
CA VAL A 104 -4.47 2.38 -19.13
C VAL A 104 -3.38 1.46 -18.63
N ALA A 105 -2.29 1.33 -19.39
CA ALA A 105 -1.12 0.58 -18.95
C ALA A 105 -0.33 1.41 -17.93
N LEU A 106 -0.09 0.83 -16.75
CA LEU A 106 0.73 1.41 -15.70
C LEU A 106 2.13 0.84 -15.81
N LEU A 107 3.12 1.72 -15.91
CA LEU A 107 4.52 1.36 -16.08
C LEU A 107 5.32 1.63 -14.81
N ASP A 108 6.34 0.82 -14.55
CA ASP A 108 7.35 1.16 -13.55
C ASP A 108 8.42 2.13 -14.09
N GLN A 109 9.43 2.42 -13.27
CA GLN A 109 10.56 3.29 -13.63
C GLN A 109 11.46 2.71 -14.75
N ALA A 110 11.41 1.39 -14.98
CA ALA A 110 12.12 0.72 -16.08
C ALA A 110 11.30 0.68 -17.39
N ASN A 111 10.09 1.26 -17.39
CA ASN A 111 9.10 1.22 -18.46
C ASN A 111 8.48 -0.17 -18.70
N GLU A 112 8.53 -1.06 -17.72
CA GLU A 112 7.86 -2.34 -17.76
C GLU A 112 6.39 -2.19 -17.34
N VAL A 113 5.49 -2.89 -18.02
CA VAL A 113 4.06 -2.89 -17.67
C VAL A 113 3.88 -3.69 -16.38
N VAL A 114 3.44 -3.03 -15.31
CA VAL A 114 3.22 -3.63 -13.99
C VAL A 114 1.76 -3.88 -13.68
N ALA A 115 0.87 -3.06 -14.21
CA ALA A 115 -0.57 -3.22 -14.04
C ALA A 115 -1.35 -2.57 -15.19
N VAL A 116 -2.64 -2.89 -15.26
CA VAL A 116 -3.62 -2.20 -16.08
C VAL A 116 -4.64 -1.53 -15.15
N LEU A 117 -4.85 -0.23 -15.32
CA LEU A 117 -5.93 0.52 -14.70
C LEU A 117 -7.15 0.47 -15.61
N HIS A 118 -8.24 -0.09 -15.10
CA HIS A 118 -9.57 -0.03 -15.71
C HIS A 118 -10.20 1.32 -15.34
N LEU A 119 -9.91 2.34 -16.14
CA LEU A 119 -10.26 3.72 -15.82
C LEU A 119 -11.77 3.90 -15.77
N LYS A 120 -12.29 4.34 -14.63
CA LYS A 120 -13.70 4.66 -14.43
C LYS A 120 -13.95 6.16 -14.45
N GLU A 121 -13.05 6.95 -13.87
CA GLU A 121 -13.26 8.38 -13.68
C GLU A 121 -11.95 9.16 -13.81
N ILE A 122 -12.07 10.38 -14.33
CA ILE A 122 -11.02 11.41 -14.31
C ILE A 122 -11.63 12.63 -13.64
N PHE A 123 -11.04 13.13 -12.57
CA PHE A 123 -11.57 14.29 -11.85
C PHE A 123 -10.46 15.20 -11.33
N HIS A 124 -10.79 16.47 -11.08
CA HIS A 124 -9.82 17.46 -10.62
C HIS A 124 -9.38 17.19 -9.17
N HIS A 125 -8.09 17.39 -8.90
CA HIS A 125 -7.47 17.23 -7.59
C HIS A 125 -7.54 18.54 -6.79
N ASP A 126 -8.37 18.59 -5.75
CA ASP A 126 -8.37 19.72 -4.80
C ASP A 126 -7.25 19.53 -3.76
N LYS A 127 -6.02 19.84 -4.18
CA LYS A 127 -4.81 19.69 -3.36
C LYS A 127 -4.86 20.47 -2.05
N GLN A 128 -5.49 21.66 -2.06
CA GLN A 128 -5.56 22.50 -0.87
C GLN A 128 -6.51 21.86 0.15
N LYS A 129 -7.69 21.44 -0.30
CA LYS A 129 -8.66 20.74 0.54
C LYS A 129 -8.05 19.47 1.11
N GLU A 130 -7.45 18.62 0.28
CA GLU A 130 -6.80 17.39 0.75
C GLU A 130 -5.72 17.67 1.79
N SER A 131 -4.88 18.69 1.56
CA SER A 131 -3.82 19.04 2.51
C SER A 131 -4.37 19.40 3.89
N LEU A 132 -5.39 20.27 3.93
CA LEU A 132 -6.00 20.71 5.17
C LEU A 132 -6.75 19.58 5.88
N GLU A 133 -7.60 18.84 5.16
CA GLU A 133 -8.48 17.84 5.78
C GLU A 133 -7.74 16.53 6.14
N VAL A 134 -6.75 16.11 5.35
CA VAL A 134 -6.02 14.84 5.58
C VAL A 134 -4.80 15.05 6.48
N TYR A 135 -4.06 16.16 6.31
CA TYR A 135 -2.83 16.40 7.08
C TYR A 135 -2.99 17.46 8.18
N GLY A 136 -4.13 18.13 8.27
CA GLY A 136 -4.40 19.15 9.29
C GLY A 136 -3.61 20.45 9.08
N THR A 137 -2.95 20.62 7.94
CA THR A 137 -2.09 21.78 7.63
C THR A 137 -1.89 21.91 6.12
N ASP A 138 -1.65 23.14 5.66
CA ASP A 138 -1.22 23.46 4.29
C ASP A 138 0.27 23.89 4.23
N ASP A 139 1.04 23.69 5.31
CA ASP A 139 2.48 23.97 5.31
C ASP A 139 3.20 22.99 4.38
N ALA A 140 3.76 23.52 3.29
CA ALA A 140 4.55 22.75 2.32
C ALA A 140 5.80 22.09 2.93
N LYS A 141 6.21 22.42 4.15
CA LYS A 141 7.25 21.67 4.88
C LYS A 141 6.75 20.35 5.45
N HIS A 142 5.44 20.16 5.59
CA HIS A 142 4.88 18.88 6.01
C HIS A 142 5.06 17.84 4.88
N PRO A 143 5.71 16.68 5.12
CA PRO A 143 6.02 15.73 4.05
C PRO A 143 4.82 15.21 3.26
N GLY A 144 3.65 15.13 3.90
CA GLY A 144 2.40 14.77 3.22
C GLY A 144 1.89 15.86 2.29
N VAL A 145 1.99 17.12 2.72
CA VAL A 145 1.54 18.30 1.95
C VAL A 145 2.49 18.53 0.78
N ASP A 146 3.81 18.46 1.02
CA ASP A 146 4.82 18.54 -0.04
C ASP A 146 4.56 17.55 -1.17
N TYR A 147 4.18 16.31 -0.83
CA TYR A 147 3.81 15.30 -1.82
C TYR A 147 2.55 15.71 -2.59
N VAL A 148 1.47 16.09 -1.90
CA VAL A 148 0.20 16.51 -2.54
C VAL A 148 0.41 17.71 -3.48
N CYS A 149 1.23 18.69 -3.08
CA CYS A 149 1.55 19.83 -3.92
C CYS A 149 2.18 19.40 -5.27
N LYS A 150 3.06 18.39 -5.24
CA LYS A 150 3.80 17.87 -6.40
C LYS A 150 2.98 16.95 -7.32
N MET A 151 1.81 16.50 -6.89
CA MET A 151 0.94 15.63 -7.70
C MET A 151 0.41 16.35 -8.94
N GLY A 152 -0.16 15.61 -9.90
CA GLY A 152 -0.88 16.20 -11.04
C GLY A 152 -2.16 16.93 -10.64
N GLU A 153 -2.76 17.68 -11.57
CA GLU A 153 -4.03 18.39 -11.36
C GLU A 153 -5.26 17.48 -11.45
N TYR A 154 -5.09 16.27 -11.97
CA TYR A 154 -6.17 15.29 -12.13
C TYR A 154 -5.85 13.98 -11.42
N LEU A 155 -6.89 13.35 -10.91
CA LEU A 155 -6.84 12.01 -10.33
C LEU A 155 -7.55 11.02 -11.27
N LEU A 156 -6.97 9.84 -11.40
CA LEU A 156 -7.46 8.73 -12.21
C LEU A 156 -8.01 7.65 -11.29
N GLY A 157 -9.33 7.48 -11.28
CA GLY A 157 -10.03 6.50 -10.47
C GLY A 157 -10.40 5.26 -11.26
N GLY A 158 -10.20 4.07 -10.68
CA GLY A 158 -10.52 2.81 -11.34
C GLY A 158 -9.95 1.58 -10.63
N GLY A 159 -10.48 0.40 -10.99
CA GLY A 159 -9.94 -0.87 -10.51
C GLY A 159 -8.63 -1.21 -11.21
N VAL A 160 -7.73 -1.94 -10.56
CA VAL A 160 -6.44 -2.32 -11.15
C VAL A 160 -6.30 -3.82 -11.31
N SER A 161 -5.64 -4.24 -12.38
CA SER A 161 -5.23 -5.63 -12.60
C SER A 161 -3.70 -5.68 -12.68
N VAL A 162 -3.07 -6.31 -11.68
CA VAL A 162 -1.61 -6.31 -11.52
C VAL A 162 -1.03 -7.50 -12.26
N VAL A 163 -0.28 -7.20 -13.33
CA VAL A 163 0.27 -8.18 -14.28
C VAL A 163 1.72 -8.56 -13.94
N ASN A 164 2.52 -7.60 -13.48
CA ASN A 164 3.88 -7.82 -13.02
C ASN A 164 4.07 -7.09 -11.70
N ARG A 165 3.92 -7.80 -10.59
CA ARG A 165 4.17 -7.25 -9.26
C ARG A 165 5.67 -7.04 -9.07
N ALA A 166 6.08 -5.80 -8.87
CA ALA A 166 7.46 -5.48 -8.54
C ALA A 166 7.83 -6.09 -7.18
N LYS A 167 8.80 -7.00 -7.13
CA LYS A 167 9.39 -7.50 -5.88
C LYS A 167 10.77 -6.87 -5.71
N PRO A 168 10.94 -5.90 -4.79
CA PRO A 168 12.26 -5.34 -4.50
C PRO A 168 13.19 -6.46 -4.02
N GLY A 169 14.39 -6.57 -4.60
CA GLY A 169 15.29 -7.72 -4.37
C GLY A 169 15.81 -7.87 -2.94
N ASN A 170 15.66 -6.86 -2.08
CA ASN A 170 16.18 -6.87 -0.72
C ASN A 170 15.15 -7.38 0.31
N PHE A 171 15.64 -8.16 1.28
CA PHE A 171 14.86 -8.65 2.43
C PHE A 171 13.62 -9.48 2.06
N LEU A 172 13.64 -10.17 0.92
CA LEU A 172 12.52 -10.98 0.42
C LEU A 172 12.02 -12.01 1.44
N ALA A 173 12.92 -12.57 2.26
CA ALA A 173 12.58 -13.51 3.32
C ALA A 173 11.66 -12.92 4.41
N TYR A 174 11.63 -11.59 4.57
CA TYR A 174 10.82 -10.89 5.58
C TYR A 174 9.55 -10.25 4.99
N ARG A 175 9.38 -10.27 3.66
CA ARG A 175 8.26 -9.63 2.96
C ARG A 175 7.14 -10.65 2.74
N LEU A 176 6.45 -11.00 3.82
CA LEU A 176 5.27 -11.86 3.75
C LEU A 176 4.05 -11.06 3.28
N ASP A 177 3.32 -11.61 2.32
CA ASP A 177 2.02 -11.08 1.92
C ASP A 177 0.99 -11.28 3.04
N PRO A 178 -0.13 -10.54 3.03
CA PRO A 178 -1.19 -10.71 4.02
C PRO A 178 -1.72 -12.15 4.10
N VAL A 179 -1.79 -12.86 2.97
CA VAL A 179 -2.21 -14.28 2.94
C VAL A 179 -1.20 -15.17 3.65
N GLU A 180 0.09 -15.02 3.36
CA GLU A 180 1.18 -15.81 3.95
C GLU A 180 1.30 -15.55 5.46
N THR A 181 1.17 -14.29 5.87
CA THR A 181 1.19 -13.89 7.29
C THR A 181 0.02 -14.52 8.06
N ARG A 182 -1.18 -14.53 7.45
CA ARG A 182 -2.38 -15.16 8.04
C ARG A 182 -2.26 -16.67 8.14
N GLU A 183 -1.69 -17.32 7.13
CA GLU A 183 -1.40 -18.75 7.14
C GLU A 183 -0.36 -19.11 8.20
N LEU A 184 0.67 -18.28 8.36
CA LEU A 184 1.69 -18.45 9.39
C LEU A 184 1.07 -18.46 10.79
N PHE A 185 0.15 -17.52 11.09
CA PHE A 185 -0.53 -17.48 12.38
C PHE A 185 -1.33 -18.76 12.66
N VAL A 186 -2.07 -19.25 11.66
CA VAL A 186 -2.82 -20.50 11.76
C VAL A 186 -1.89 -21.69 11.98
N LYS A 187 -0.80 -21.78 11.21
CA LYS A 187 0.20 -22.85 11.32
C LYS A 187 0.88 -22.87 12.69
N LYS A 188 1.14 -21.69 13.28
CA LYS A 188 1.71 -21.54 14.62
C LYS A 188 0.67 -21.71 15.74
N GLY A 189 -0.62 -21.77 15.41
CA GLY A 189 -1.69 -21.88 16.40
C GLY A 189 -1.96 -20.56 17.15
N TRP A 190 -1.40 -19.44 16.70
CA TRP A 190 -1.56 -18.13 17.34
C TRP A 190 -2.94 -17.54 17.03
N ARG A 191 -3.68 -17.19 18.07
CA ARG A 191 -5.03 -16.58 17.98
C ARG A 191 -4.99 -15.07 18.23
N ARG A 192 -4.10 -14.62 19.10
CA ARG A 192 -3.92 -13.21 19.47
C ARG A 192 -2.51 -12.80 19.07
N VAL A 193 -2.42 -11.91 18.09
CA VAL A 193 -1.15 -11.35 17.61
C VAL A 193 -1.22 -9.84 17.67
N VAL A 194 -0.19 -9.21 18.23
CA VAL A 194 -0.06 -7.75 18.23
C VAL A 194 0.94 -7.32 17.16
N GLY A 195 0.52 -6.45 16.25
CA GLY A 195 1.42 -5.81 15.29
C GLY A 195 2.16 -4.64 15.94
N PHE A 196 3.49 -4.64 15.85
CA PHE A 196 4.33 -3.50 16.25
C PHE A 196 4.92 -2.85 15.00
N GLN A 197 4.34 -1.71 14.63
CA GLN A 197 4.78 -0.89 13.53
C GLN A 197 5.99 -0.04 13.95
N THR A 198 7.07 -0.04 13.16
CA THR A 198 8.21 0.85 13.39
C THR A 198 8.91 1.25 12.10
N ARG A 199 9.53 2.44 12.10
CA ARG A 199 10.54 2.82 11.10
C ARG A 199 11.94 2.98 11.69
N ASN A 200 12.07 2.88 13.01
CA ASN A 200 13.31 3.09 13.75
C ASN A 200 13.76 1.82 14.49
N PRO A 201 15.05 1.70 14.86
CA PRO A 201 15.51 0.65 15.74
C PRO A 201 14.68 0.54 17.03
N VAL A 202 14.48 -0.69 17.48
CA VAL A 202 13.76 -0.98 18.72
C VAL A 202 14.74 -0.78 19.90
N HIS A 203 14.34 0.02 20.88
CA HIS A 203 15.12 0.34 22.08
C HIS A 203 14.39 -0.16 23.33
N ARG A 204 14.97 0.00 24.53
CA ARG A 204 14.44 -0.57 25.78
C ARG A 204 13.00 -0.19 26.09
N ALA A 205 12.58 1.04 25.77
CA ALA A 205 11.18 1.44 25.94
C ALA A 205 10.23 0.66 25.01
N HIS A 206 10.61 0.50 23.75
CA HIS A 206 9.87 -0.30 22.77
C HIS A 206 9.85 -1.79 23.18
N GLU A 207 10.96 -2.31 23.68
CA GLU A 207 11.03 -3.68 24.19
C GLU A 207 10.10 -3.89 25.39
N TYR A 208 10.09 -2.95 26.34
CA TYR A 208 9.25 -3.03 27.53
C TYR A 208 7.76 -3.11 27.15
N ILE A 209 7.27 -2.20 26.29
CA ILE A 209 5.86 -2.20 25.88
C ILE A 209 5.49 -3.46 25.08
N GLN A 210 6.39 -3.96 24.24
CA GLN A 210 6.20 -5.23 23.54
C GLN A 210 6.13 -6.41 24.51
N LYS A 211 7.01 -6.47 25.52
CA LYS A 211 6.97 -7.53 26.54
C LYS A 211 5.68 -7.49 27.36
N CYS A 212 5.20 -6.31 27.74
CA CYS A 212 3.89 -6.18 28.37
C CYS A 212 2.75 -6.71 27.48
N ALA A 213 2.79 -6.45 26.17
CA ALA A 213 1.80 -7.01 25.25
C ALA A 213 1.88 -8.56 25.20
N LEU A 214 3.09 -9.14 25.17
CA LEU A 214 3.31 -10.60 25.17
C LEU A 214 2.78 -11.33 26.41
N GLU A 215 2.48 -10.62 27.50
CA GLU A 215 1.84 -11.24 28.67
C GLU A 215 0.38 -11.65 28.41
N ILE A 216 -0.28 -11.03 27.41
CA ILE A 216 -1.71 -11.23 27.14
C ILE A 216 -2.02 -11.74 25.72
N VAL A 217 -0.99 -11.88 24.87
CA VAL A 217 -1.12 -12.37 23.49
C VAL A 217 -0.20 -13.55 23.20
N ASP A 218 -0.50 -14.29 22.13
CA ASP A 218 0.27 -15.46 21.75
C ASP A 218 1.61 -15.04 21.14
N ALA A 219 1.59 -14.01 20.29
CA ALA A 219 2.77 -13.53 19.59
C ALA A 219 2.77 -12.01 19.26
N ILE A 220 3.95 -11.49 18.93
CA ILE A 220 4.15 -10.16 18.33
C ILE A 220 4.59 -10.31 16.88
N LEU A 221 3.92 -9.58 15.99
CA LEU A 221 4.38 -9.31 14.64
C LEU A 221 5.18 -8.00 14.66
N LEU A 222 6.51 -8.08 14.74
CA LEU A 222 7.37 -6.92 14.50
C LEU A 222 7.33 -6.59 13.00
N HIS A 223 6.68 -5.48 12.65
CA HIS A 223 6.32 -5.13 11.27
C HIS A 223 6.95 -3.80 10.86
N PRO A 224 8.26 -3.77 10.55
CA PRO A 224 8.96 -2.53 10.23
C PRO A 224 8.68 -2.06 8.80
N LEU A 225 8.68 -0.74 8.58
CA LEU A 225 8.70 -0.17 7.23
C LEU A 225 10.10 -0.26 6.62
N VAL A 226 10.19 -0.97 5.50
CA VAL A 226 11.43 -1.14 4.71
C VAL A 226 11.31 -0.48 3.32
N GLY A 227 10.34 0.42 3.15
CA GLY A 227 10.15 1.26 1.95
C GLY A 227 10.88 2.61 2.03
N GLU A 228 10.46 3.57 1.20
CA GLU A 228 10.93 4.97 1.32
C GLU A 228 10.69 5.45 2.75
N THR A 229 11.80 5.68 3.45
CA THR A 229 11.84 6.22 4.80
C THR A 229 12.37 7.64 4.71
N LYS A 230 12.23 8.44 5.78
CA LYS A 230 12.69 9.82 5.72
C LYS A 230 14.20 9.85 5.47
N SER A 231 14.71 10.90 4.85
CA SER A 231 16.14 11.03 4.49
C SER A 231 17.08 10.99 5.71
N ASP A 232 16.56 11.20 6.91
CA ASP A 232 17.26 11.12 8.19
C ASP A 232 17.12 9.75 8.90
N ASP A 233 16.37 8.80 8.33
CA ASP A 233 16.19 7.48 8.94
C ASP A 233 17.44 6.59 8.75
N ILE A 234 17.70 5.71 9.73
CA ILE A 234 18.81 4.75 9.71
C ILE A 234 18.64 3.77 8.53
N PRO A 235 19.73 3.41 7.82
CA PRO A 235 19.68 2.46 6.69
C PRO A 235 18.92 1.16 7.00
N ALA A 236 18.19 0.67 6.00
CA ALA A 236 17.31 -0.50 6.15
C ALA A 236 18.05 -1.76 6.60
N ASP A 237 19.24 -2.02 6.08
CA ASP A 237 20.10 -3.15 6.46
C ASP A 237 20.53 -3.09 7.93
N VAL A 238 20.90 -1.91 8.42
CA VAL A 238 21.24 -1.69 9.83
C VAL A 238 20.02 -1.91 10.72
N ARG A 239 18.85 -1.40 10.31
CA ARG A 239 17.59 -1.60 11.04
C ARG A 239 17.22 -3.08 11.12
N ILE A 240 17.23 -3.80 10.00
CA ILE A 240 16.94 -5.25 9.96
C ILE A 240 17.89 -6.02 10.87
N LYS A 241 19.19 -5.77 10.77
CA LYS A 241 20.19 -6.41 11.64
C LYS A 241 19.94 -6.13 13.12
N SER A 242 19.50 -4.91 13.46
CA SER A 242 19.15 -4.58 14.85
C SER A 242 17.93 -5.37 15.34
N TYR A 243 16.93 -5.59 14.48
CA TYR A 243 15.75 -6.38 14.82
C TYR A 243 16.09 -7.86 14.98
N GLU A 244 16.93 -8.43 14.11
CA GLU A 244 17.40 -9.82 14.20
C GLU A 244 18.08 -10.08 15.55
N ILE A 245 19.05 -9.25 15.92
CA ILE A 245 19.78 -9.38 17.20
C ILE A 245 18.83 -9.24 18.39
N LEU A 246 17.87 -8.33 18.30
CA LEU A 246 16.88 -8.13 19.35
C LEU A 246 16.02 -9.38 19.55
N LEU A 247 15.42 -9.88 18.47
CA LEU A 247 14.55 -11.06 18.49
C LEU A 247 15.32 -12.31 18.96
N GLU A 248 16.58 -12.46 18.53
CA GLU A 248 17.43 -13.59 18.92
C GLU A 248 17.77 -13.58 20.43
N LYS A 249 18.12 -12.41 20.98
CA LYS A 249 18.74 -12.32 22.31
C LYS A 249 17.80 -11.92 23.43
N TYR A 250 16.69 -11.24 23.13
CA TYR A 250 15.86 -10.59 24.15
C TYR A 250 14.41 -11.05 24.19
N TYR A 251 13.97 -11.83 23.19
CA TYR A 251 12.59 -12.31 23.07
C TYR A 251 12.52 -13.83 23.20
N PRO A 252 11.40 -14.38 23.72
CA PRO A 252 11.14 -15.81 23.65
C PRO A 252 11.12 -16.27 22.19
N LYS A 253 11.66 -17.48 21.93
CA LYS A 253 11.56 -18.09 20.61
C LYS A 253 10.09 -18.45 20.33
N ASP A 254 9.67 -18.28 19.07
CA ASP A 254 8.34 -18.62 18.57
C ASP A 254 7.16 -17.85 19.21
N ARG A 255 7.38 -16.60 19.64
CA ARG A 255 6.35 -15.66 20.11
C ARG A 255 6.68 -14.24 19.69
#